data_AF-A0A382XCK6-F1
#
_entry.id   AF-A0A382XCK6-F1
#
_cell.length_a   1.000
_cell.length_b   1.000
_cell.length_c   1.000
_cell.angle_alpha   90.00
_cell.angle_beta   90.00
_cell.angle_gamma   90.00
#
_symmetry.space_group_name_H-M   'P 1'
#
loop_
_entity.id
_entity.type
_entity.pdbx_description
1 polymer ?
#
loop_
_entity_poly.entity_id
_entity_poly.type
_entity_poly.pdbx_seq_one_letter_code
_entity_poly.pdbx_strand_id
1 'polypeptide(L)'
;MKIENKELRETLLAPDEPTPFLILNADAIVPVLLVCDHASNRFPRSLGTMGLEYLDRVSHIALDIGANAVAEALAKNLGATAVLCQYSRLIVDCNRELKDDSAFLEHSDGVDILGNQNLQSNEKERRASEIYWPYHNAITDEIVRLKKNGINPIVISIHSFTPIINGNDREWEIGVLWDKDPVTAEIFLTRLGEAGYLVGDNEPYSGK
;
A
#
# COMPACT_ATOMS: atom_id res chain seq x y z
N MET A 1 0.28 -44.64 20.24
CA MET A 1 -0.58 -43.66 19.54
C MET A 1 0.11 -42.31 19.68
N LYS A 2 0.91 -41.92 18.68
CA LYS A 2 1.61 -40.63 18.68
C LYS A 2 0.56 -39.56 18.35
N ILE A 3 0.24 -38.70 19.31
CA ILE A 3 -0.40 -37.44 19.02
C ILE A 3 0.71 -36.59 18.43
N GLU A 4 0.84 -36.61 17.11
CA GLU A 4 1.58 -35.57 16.41
C GLU A 4 0.85 -34.26 16.74
N ASN A 5 1.49 -33.44 17.57
CA ASN A 5 1.14 -32.03 17.71
C ASN A 5 1.28 -31.43 16.31
N LYS A 6 0.17 -31.44 15.58
CA LYS A 6 -0.05 -30.64 14.38
C LYS A 6 0.36 -29.22 14.80
N GLU A 7 1.50 -28.74 14.30
CA GLU A 7 1.99 -27.40 14.54
C GLU A 7 0.78 -26.47 14.51
N LEU A 8 0.45 -25.87 15.65
CA LEU A 8 -0.45 -24.73 15.68
C LEU A 8 0.22 -23.75 14.71
N ARG A 9 -0.34 -23.62 13.50
CA ARG A 9 0.06 -22.57 12.58
C ARG A 9 -0.19 -21.30 13.35
N GLU A 10 0.86 -20.74 13.94
CA GLU A 10 0.79 -19.42 14.55
C GLU A 10 0.27 -18.51 13.43
N THR A 11 -0.90 -17.92 13.62
CA THR A 11 -1.39 -16.92 12.69
C THR A 11 -0.53 -15.68 12.85
N LEU A 12 -0.30 -14.95 11.76
CA LEU A 12 0.34 -13.65 11.81
C LEU A 12 -0.58 -12.66 12.53
N LEU A 13 -1.86 -12.64 12.15
CA LEU A 13 -2.87 -11.75 12.72
C LEU A 13 -3.66 -12.50 13.79
N ALA A 14 -3.78 -11.90 14.97
CA ALA A 14 -4.70 -12.40 15.99
C ALA A 14 -6.16 -12.09 15.59
N PRO A 15 -7.16 -12.89 16.01
CA PRO A 15 -8.56 -12.69 15.60
C PRO A 15 -9.17 -11.34 16.01
N ASP A 16 -8.58 -10.65 16.99
CA ASP A 16 -9.00 -9.34 17.47
C ASP A 16 -8.25 -8.17 16.80
N GLU A 17 -7.27 -8.46 15.93
CA GLU A 17 -6.60 -7.43 15.14
C GLU A 17 -7.44 -7.01 13.93
N PRO A 18 -7.24 -5.78 13.41
CA PRO A 18 -7.93 -5.32 12.22
C PRO A 18 -7.72 -6.26 11.02
N THR A 19 -8.72 -6.33 10.14
CA THR A 19 -8.59 -7.03 8.85
C THR A 19 -7.42 -6.46 8.03
N PRO A 20 -6.82 -7.23 7.11
CA PRO A 20 -5.66 -6.78 6.32
C PRO A 20 -5.92 -5.55 5.45
N PHE A 21 -7.19 -5.27 5.15
CA PHE A 21 -7.62 -4.09 4.40
C PHE A 21 -8.93 -3.53 4.95
N LEU A 22 -9.25 -2.30 4.55
CA LEU A 22 -10.52 -1.62 4.77
C LEU A 22 -11.10 -1.19 3.43
N ILE A 23 -12.40 -1.43 3.22
CA ILE A 23 -13.14 -0.93 2.05
C ILE A 23 -14.02 0.23 2.49
N LEU A 24 -13.87 1.37 1.82
CA LEU A 24 -14.74 2.54 1.96
C LEU A 24 -15.70 2.61 0.77
N ASN A 25 -16.94 3.04 1.04
CA ASN A 25 -17.99 3.18 0.02
C ASN A 25 -18.15 1.91 -0.84
N ALA A 26 -18.30 0.75 -0.21
CA ALA A 26 -18.38 -0.55 -0.89
C ALA A 26 -19.54 -0.64 -1.91
N ASP A 27 -20.61 0.14 -1.72
CA ASP A 27 -21.77 0.19 -2.61
C ASP A 27 -21.66 1.26 -3.71
N ALA A 28 -20.56 2.02 -3.77
CA ALA A 28 -20.38 3.06 -4.78
C ALA A 28 -20.36 2.47 -6.20
N ILE A 29 -20.99 3.18 -7.13
CA ILE A 29 -21.08 2.80 -8.55
C ILE A 29 -20.17 3.63 -9.46
N VAL A 30 -19.51 4.64 -8.90
CA VAL A 30 -18.57 5.51 -9.62
C VAL A 30 -17.44 4.64 -10.19
N PRO A 31 -17.11 4.74 -11.50
CA PRO A 31 -16.11 3.89 -12.14
C PRO A 31 -14.68 4.34 -11.80
N VAL A 32 -14.40 4.55 -10.52
CA VAL A 32 -13.11 4.92 -9.96
C VAL A 32 -12.89 4.05 -8.73
N LEU A 33 -11.74 3.38 -8.69
CA LEU A 33 -11.26 2.66 -7.53
C LEU A 33 -10.00 3.34 -7.01
N LEU A 34 -10.06 3.80 -5.77
CA LEU A 34 -8.88 4.29 -5.07
C LEU A 34 -8.22 3.13 -4.33
N VAL A 35 -6.89 3.04 -4.39
CA VAL A 35 -6.12 2.08 -3.59
C VAL A 35 -5.05 2.84 -2.81
N CYS A 36 -4.69 2.36 -1.62
CA CYS A 36 -3.62 2.95 -0.82
C CYS A 36 -2.85 1.84 -0.11
N ASP A 37 -1.75 1.43 -0.73
CA ASP A 37 -0.95 0.26 -0.32
C ASP A 37 -0.20 0.51 0.99
N HIS A 38 0.15 1.76 1.27
CA HIS A 38 0.95 2.17 2.44
C HIS A 38 0.14 3.04 3.42
N ALA A 39 -1.16 2.76 3.55
CA ALA A 39 -2.07 3.60 4.35
C ALA A 39 -1.85 3.51 5.87
N SER A 40 -1.15 2.50 6.35
CA SER A 40 -0.99 2.24 7.78
C SER A 40 0.45 1.88 8.14
N ASN A 41 0.87 2.26 9.34
CA ASN A 41 2.11 1.79 9.97
C ASN A 41 1.84 0.72 11.04
N ARG A 42 0.74 -0.03 10.95
CA ARG A 42 0.40 -1.07 11.93
C ARG A 42 1.29 -2.30 11.75
N PHE A 43 1.75 -2.85 12.86
CA PHE A 43 2.51 -4.10 12.92
C PHE A 43 1.64 -5.15 13.61
N PRO A 44 1.57 -6.39 13.07
CA PRO A 44 0.94 -7.51 13.77
C PRO A 44 1.53 -7.69 15.16
N ARG A 45 0.69 -7.98 16.15
CA ARG A 45 1.12 -8.21 17.54
C ARG A 45 2.17 -9.30 17.63
N SER A 46 2.05 -10.33 16.78
CA SER A 46 2.99 -11.46 16.70
C SER A 46 4.40 -11.07 16.28
N LEU A 47 4.59 -9.97 15.56
CA LEU A 47 5.89 -9.47 15.10
C LEU A 47 6.51 -8.40 16.02
N GLY A 48 5.76 -7.94 17.03
CA GLY A 48 6.24 -6.95 17.98
C GLY A 48 6.73 -5.66 17.32
N THR A 49 7.98 -5.28 17.57
CA THR A 49 8.61 -4.09 16.99
C THR A 49 9.43 -4.38 15.74
N MET A 50 9.66 -5.65 15.38
CA MET A 50 10.61 -6.05 14.34
C MET A 50 12.03 -5.47 14.52
N GLY A 51 12.41 -5.15 15.76
CA GLY A 51 13.71 -4.53 16.07
C GLY A 51 13.82 -3.05 15.71
N LEU A 52 12.72 -2.40 15.36
CA LEU A 52 12.68 -0.97 15.02
C LEU A 52 12.40 -0.11 16.26
N GLU A 53 13.03 1.06 16.29
CA GLU A 53 12.71 2.11 17.25
C GLU A 53 11.33 2.70 16.98
N TYR A 54 10.75 3.39 17.97
CA TYR A 54 9.42 3.96 17.84
C TYR A 54 9.32 4.96 16.67
N LEU A 55 10.34 5.81 16.50
CA LEU A 55 10.34 6.84 15.45
C LEU A 55 10.36 6.23 14.04
N ASP A 56 11.10 5.15 13.84
CA ASP A 56 11.16 4.45 12.56
C ASP A 56 9.82 3.79 12.21
N ARG A 57 9.12 3.26 13.22
CA ARG A 57 7.78 2.67 13.05
C ARG A 57 6.69 3.69 12.75
N VAL A 58 6.94 4.99 12.88
CA VAL A 58 6.00 6.06 12.54
C VAL A 58 6.52 6.97 11.41
N SER A 59 7.68 6.66 10.85
CA SER A 59 8.28 7.43 9.75
C SER A 59 7.89 6.87 8.38
N HIS A 60 8.30 7.58 7.33
CA HIS A 60 7.96 7.27 5.94
C HIS A 60 8.46 5.89 5.46
N ILE A 61 9.38 5.23 6.17
CA ILE A 61 9.78 3.86 5.84
C ILE A 61 8.67 2.85 6.16
N ALA A 62 7.81 3.15 7.14
CA ALA A 62 6.74 2.27 7.62
C ALA A 62 5.39 2.50 6.93
N LEU A 63 5.14 3.71 6.41
CA LEU A 63 3.91 4.11 5.74
C LEU A 63 4.14 5.31 4.81
N ASP A 64 3.15 5.61 3.98
CA ASP A 64 3.10 6.87 3.26
C ASP A 64 2.33 7.89 4.11
N ILE A 65 3.06 8.81 4.75
CA ILE A 65 2.50 9.76 5.71
C ILE A 65 1.47 10.68 5.03
N GLY A 66 0.22 10.59 5.49
CA GLY A 66 -0.90 11.40 4.97
C GLY A 66 -1.64 10.78 3.78
N ALA A 67 -1.10 9.74 3.14
CA ALA A 67 -1.75 9.10 2.00
C ALA A 67 -3.13 8.52 2.35
N ASN A 68 -3.28 7.91 3.53
CA ASN A 68 -4.58 7.42 4.01
C ASN A 68 -5.64 8.53 4.11
N ALA A 69 -5.26 9.68 4.70
CA ALA A 69 -6.18 10.80 4.87
C ALA A 69 -6.60 11.40 3.52
N VAL A 70 -5.68 11.45 2.56
CA VAL A 70 -5.98 11.87 1.18
C VAL A 70 -6.92 10.86 0.50
N ALA A 71 -6.66 9.56 0.62
CA ALA A 71 -7.51 8.51 0.04
C ALA A 71 -8.93 8.55 0.62
N GLU A 72 -9.08 8.68 1.95
CA GLU A 72 -10.37 8.85 2.62
C GLU A 72 -11.12 10.10 2.14
N ALA A 73 -10.42 11.23 2.04
CA ALA A 73 -11.00 12.48 1.57
C ALA A 73 -11.44 12.39 0.11
N LEU A 74 -10.63 11.79 -0.76
CA LEU A 74 -10.98 11.57 -2.17
C LEU A 74 -12.17 10.62 -2.30
N ALA A 75 -12.18 9.51 -1.56
CA ALA A 75 -13.30 8.55 -1.56
C ALA A 75 -14.60 9.24 -1.18
N LYS A 76 -14.58 10.06 -0.12
CA LYS A 76 -15.74 10.83 0.34
C LYS A 76 -16.20 11.86 -0.69
N ASN A 77 -15.30 12.65 -1.25
CA ASN A 77 -15.66 13.75 -2.15
C ASN A 77 -16.08 13.27 -3.54
N LEU A 78 -15.49 12.18 -4.04
CA LEU A 78 -15.84 11.58 -5.32
C LEU A 78 -17.03 10.62 -5.22
N GLY A 79 -17.39 10.18 -4.01
CA GLY A 79 -18.30 9.05 -3.82
C GLY A 79 -17.76 7.75 -4.42
N ALA A 80 -16.42 7.61 -4.46
CA ALA A 80 -15.72 6.47 -5.05
C ALA A 80 -15.40 5.40 -4.00
N THR A 81 -15.28 4.15 -4.44
CA THR A 81 -14.79 3.06 -3.60
C THR A 81 -13.30 3.22 -3.33
N ALA A 82 -12.86 2.93 -2.11
CA ALA A 82 -11.43 2.88 -1.78
C ALA A 82 -11.07 1.59 -1.03
N VAL A 83 -9.92 1.01 -1.34
CA VAL A 83 -9.34 -0.14 -0.62
C VAL A 83 -8.02 0.29 0.01
N LEU A 84 -7.93 0.21 1.34
CA LEU A 84 -6.80 0.72 2.11
C LEU A 84 -6.09 -0.44 2.81
N CYS A 85 -4.79 -0.60 2.62
CA CYS A 85 -4.01 -1.60 3.33
C CYS A 85 -3.88 -1.21 4.82
N GLN A 86 -4.19 -2.13 5.72
CA GLN A 86 -4.23 -1.85 7.16
C GLN A 86 -2.93 -2.21 7.89
N TYR A 87 -1.88 -2.65 7.20
CA TYR A 87 -0.61 -3.02 7.81
C TYR A 87 0.56 -2.34 7.12
N SER A 88 1.65 -2.14 7.87
CA SER A 88 2.86 -1.50 7.39
C SER A 88 3.45 -2.24 6.20
N ARG A 89 3.94 -1.47 5.22
CA ARG A 89 4.72 -1.99 4.10
C ARG A 89 5.98 -2.77 4.54
N LEU A 90 6.46 -2.55 5.76
CA LEU A 90 7.59 -3.30 6.31
C LEU A 90 7.25 -4.74 6.67
N ILE A 91 5.96 -5.09 6.81
CA ILE A 91 5.53 -6.47 6.99
C ILE A 91 5.62 -7.19 5.64
N VAL A 92 4.91 -6.66 4.66
CA VAL A 92 4.97 -7.05 3.26
C VAL A 92 4.54 -5.85 2.44
N ASP A 93 5.35 -5.43 1.48
CA ASP A 93 5.02 -4.30 0.63
C ASP A 93 4.00 -4.75 -0.43
N CYS A 94 2.74 -4.35 -0.26
CA CYS A 94 1.65 -4.70 -1.16
C CYS A 94 1.79 -4.09 -2.56
N ASN A 95 2.69 -3.12 -2.76
CA ASN A 95 2.98 -2.52 -4.06
C ASN A 95 4.21 -3.15 -4.74
N ARG A 96 4.66 -4.32 -4.26
CA ARG A 96 5.79 -5.09 -4.83
C ARG A 96 5.37 -6.52 -5.15
N GLU A 97 5.92 -7.08 -6.22
CA GLU A 97 5.79 -8.52 -6.47
C GLU A 97 6.53 -9.29 -5.36
N LEU A 98 5.94 -10.36 -4.81
CA LEU A 98 6.52 -11.09 -3.66
C LEU A 98 7.93 -11.69 -3.89
N LYS A 99 8.36 -11.82 -5.15
CA LYS A 99 9.72 -12.26 -5.52
C LYS A 99 10.74 -11.13 -5.57
N ASP A 100 10.29 -9.88 -5.50
CA ASP A 100 11.15 -8.70 -5.42
C ASP A 100 11.68 -8.59 -3.99
N ASP A 101 12.98 -8.34 -3.83
CA ASP A 101 13.62 -8.20 -2.52
C ASP A 101 13.01 -7.04 -1.71
N SER A 102 12.45 -6.03 -2.37
CA SER A 102 11.76 -4.91 -1.75
C SER A 102 10.33 -5.24 -1.25
N ALA A 103 9.79 -6.43 -1.54
CA ALA A 103 8.55 -6.90 -0.91
C ALA A 103 8.73 -7.16 0.60
N PHE A 104 9.96 -7.46 1.03
CA PHE A 104 10.33 -7.71 2.41
C PHE A 104 11.64 -6.98 2.74
N LEU A 105 11.61 -5.65 2.80
CA LEU A 105 12.80 -4.82 3.01
C LEU A 105 13.58 -5.19 4.26
N GLU A 106 14.87 -5.48 4.11
CA GLU A 106 15.78 -5.71 5.24
C GLU A 106 16.45 -4.41 5.73
N HIS A 107 16.48 -3.38 4.88
CA HIS A 107 17.08 -2.07 5.18
C HIS A 107 16.35 -0.94 4.45
N SER A 108 16.15 0.20 5.10
CA SER A 108 15.55 1.41 4.50
C SER A 108 16.02 2.68 5.20
N ASP A 109 16.44 3.69 4.43
CA ASP A 109 16.86 5.01 4.92
C ASP A 109 17.85 4.97 6.11
N GLY A 110 18.84 4.07 6.04
CA GLY A 110 19.85 3.91 7.10
C GLY A 110 19.40 3.07 8.30
N VAL A 111 18.18 2.53 8.29
CA VAL A 111 17.60 1.71 9.36
C VAL A 111 17.55 0.25 8.95
N ASP A 112 18.11 -0.62 9.79
CA ASP A 112 18.01 -2.07 9.63
C ASP A 112 16.67 -2.58 10.17
N ILE A 113 15.94 -3.32 9.33
CA ILE A 113 14.65 -3.93 9.70
C ILE A 113 14.94 -5.35 10.14
N LEU A 114 15.39 -5.50 11.40
CA LEU A 114 15.87 -6.78 11.94
C LEU A 114 14.85 -7.92 11.80
N GLY A 115 13.56 -7.63 11.95
CA GLY A 115 12.48 -8.61 11.78
C GLY A 115 12.28 -9.10 10.34
N ASN A 116 13.00 -8.55 9.36
CA ASN A 116 13.01 -9.02 7.97
C ASN A 116 14.31 -9.73 7.57
N GLN A 117 15.36 -9.65 8.38
CA GLN A 117 16.63 -10.28 8.06
C GLN A 117 16.51 -11.81 8.07
N ASN A 118 16.96 -12.45 6.99
CA ASN A 118 16.95 -13.91 6.83
C ASN A 118 15.55 -14.54 6.96
N LEU A 119 14.50 -13.85 6.50
CA LEU A 119 13.13 -14.39 6.51
C LEU A 119 13.05 -15.74 5.80
N GLN A 120 12.56 -16.74 6.51
CA GLN A 120 12.34 -18.07 5.96
C GLN A 120 11.11 -18.08 5.03
N SER A 121 11.06 -19.04 4.11
CA SER A 121 9.97 -19.12 3.11
C SER A 121 8.59 -19.25 3.75
N ASN A 122 8.48 -19.96 4.87
CA ASN A 122 7.22 -20.10 5.62
C ASN A 122 6.77 -18.78 6.26
N GLU A 123 7.69 -17.91 6.68
CA GLU A 123 7.37 -16.59 7.22
C GLU A 123 6.90 -15.65 6.11
N LYS A 124 7.58 -15.65 4.96
CA LYS A 124 7.14 -14.89 3.77
C LYS A 124 5.74 -15.33 3.32
N GLU A 125 5.49 -16.64 3.29
CA GLU A 125 4.18 -17.20 2.93
C GLU A 125 3.07 -16.80 3.92
N ARG A 126 3.36 -16.79 5.23
CA ARG A 126 2.40 -16.34 6.26
C ARG A 126 2.01 -14.87 6.06
N ARG A 127 2.99 -13.99 5.83
CA ARG A 127 2.74 -12.58 5.54
C ARG A 127 1.96 -12.39 4.23
N ALA A 128 2.31 -13.17 3.20
CA ALA A 128 1.61 -13.13 1.93
C ALA A 128 0.14 -13.57 2.07
N SER A 129 -0.10 -14.71 2.73
CA SER A 129 -1.43 -15.30 2.90
C SER A 129 -2.37 -14.50 3.80
N GLU A 130 -1.85 -13.81 4.81
CA GLU A 130 -2.68 -13.08 5.78
C GLU A 130 -2.82 -11.58 5.47
N ILE A 131 -1.91 -10.98 4.68
CA ILE A 131 -1.95 -9.55 4.34
C ILE A 131 -1.99 -9.30 2.83
N TYR A 132 -0.97 -9.76 2.09
CA TYR A 132 -0.79 -9.44 0.67
C TYR A 132 -1.96 -9.94 -0.18
N TRP A 133 -2.22 -11.24 -0.17
CA TRP A 133 -3.27 -11.84 -1.00
C TRP A 133 -4.66 -11.37 -0.64
N PRO A 134 -5.06 -11.26 0.65
CA PRO A 134 -6.35 -10.67 1.01
C PRO A 134 -6.55 -9.25 0.45
N TYR A 135 -5.53 -8.38 0.53
CA TYR A 135 -5.61 -7.02 0.00
C TYR A 135 -5.73 -7.00 -1.54
N HIS A 136 -4.88 -7.75 -2.25
CA HIS A 136 -4.93 -7.85 -3.72
C HIS A 136 -6.23 -8.49 -4.23
N ASN A 137 -6.76 -9.48 -3.52
CA ASN A 137 -8.05 -10.10 -3.83
C ASN A 137 -9.19 -9.09 -3.66
N ALA A 138 -9.17 -8.27 -2.60
CA ALA A 138 -10.17 -7.23 -2.39
C ALA A 138 -10.16 -6.21 -3.54
N ILE A 139 -8.98 -5.74 -3.98
CA ILE A 139 -8.86 -4.87 -5.15
C ILE A 139 -9.44 -5.53 -6.40
N THR A 140 -9.10 -6.81 -6.61
CA THR A 140 -9.58 -7.58 -7.77
C THR A 140 -11.10 -7.71 -7.77
N ASP A 141 -11.69 -8.03 -6.62
CA ASP A 141 -13.13 -8.15 -6.44
C ASP A 141 -13.85 -6.82 -6.70
N GLU A 142 -13.29 -5.71 -6.22
CA GLU A 142 -13.84 -4.37 -6.45
C GLU A 142 -13.74 -3.94 -7.93
N ILE A 143 -12.64 -4.25 -8.62
CA ILE A 143 -12.52 -4.03 -10.07
C ILE A 143 -13.60 -4.82 -10.82
N VAL A 144 -13.79 -6.11 -10.48
CA VAL A 144 -14.81 -6.95 -11.10
C VAL A 144 -16.22 -6.41 -10.81
N ARG A 145 -16.48 -5.96 -9.57
CA ARG A 145 -17.76 -5.37 -9.18
C ARG A 145 -18.07 -4.11 -9.98
N LEU A 146 -17.14 -3.16 -10.03
CA LEU A 146 -17.33 -1.88 -10.73
C LEU A 146 -17.52 -2.08 -12.24
N LYS A 147 -16.83 -3.06 -12.85
CA LYS A 147 -17.00 -3.42 -14.28
C LYS A 147 -18.41 -3.88 -14.63
N LYS A 148 -19.21 -4.39 -13.68
CA LYS A 148 -20.61 -4.79 -13.92
C LYS A 148 -21.49 -3.63 -14.38
N ASN A 149 -21.07 -2.39 -14.16
CA ASN A 149 -21.76 -1.18 -14.62
C ASN A 149 -21.45 -0.82 -16.08
N GLY A 150 -20.69 -1.66 -16.82
CA GLY A 150 -20.45 -1.50 -18.26
C GLY A 150 -19.29 -0.56 -18.63
N ILE A 151 -18.55 -0.05 -17.65
CA ILE A 151 -17.40 0.83 -17.84
C ILE A 151 -16.20 0.21 -17.11
N ASN A 152 -15.02 0.22 -17.75
CA ASN A 152 -13.79 -0.16 -17.06
C ASN A 152 -13.45 0.92 -16.02
N PRO A 153 -13.32 0.57 -14.73
CA PRO A 153 -12.97 1.55 -13.71
C PRO A 153 -11.54 2.04 -13.89
N ILE A 154 -11.31 3.30 -13.58
CA ILE A 154 -9.95 3.85 -13.41
C ILE A 154 -9.47 3.44 -12.02
N VAL A 155 -8.28 2.84 -11.94
CA VAL A 155 -7.63 2.52 -10.66
C VAL A 155 -6.59 3.58 -10.38
N ILE A 156 -6.68 4.24 -9.23
CA ILE A 156 -5.75 5.29 -8.81
C ILE A 156 -5.12 4.85 -7.49
N SER A 157 -3.80 4.63 -7.49
CA SER A 157 -3.06 4.42 -6.25
C SER A 157 -2.64 5.75 -5.63
N ILE A 158 -2.93 5.91 -4.33
CA ILE A 158 -2.63 7.10 -3.56
C ILE A 158 -1.40 6.82 -2.70
N HIS A 159 -0.33 7.56 -3.00
CA HIS A 159 0.94 7.52 -2.30
C HIS A 159 1.36 8.91 -1.86
N SER A 160 2.34 8.96 -0.96
CA SER A 160 3.05 10.18 -0.59
C SER A 160 4.54 9.90 -0.58
N PHE A 161 5.36 10.94 -0.67
CA PHE A 161 6.80 10.79 -0.61
C PHE A 161 7.41 11.85 0.30
N THR A 162 8.52 11.50 0.96
CA THR A 162 9.30 12.47 1.74
C THR A 162 9.86 13.56 0.81
N PRO A 163 9.82 14.85 1.23
CA PRO A 163 10.32 15.96 0.42
C PRO A 163 11.83 15.90 0.17
N ILE A 164 12.57 15.22 1.05
CA ILE A 164 14.02 15.05 0.94
C ILE A 164 14.32 13.55 0.94
N ILE A 165 15.13 13.09 -0.01
CA ILE A 165 15.67 11.72 -0.01
C ILE A 165 17.19 11.76 -0.23
N ASN A 166 17.94 11.03 0.60
CA ASN A 166 19.41 11.00 0.54
C ASN A 166 20.06 12.40 0.51
N GLY A 167 19.45 13.38 1.19
CA GLY A 167 19.93 14.77 1.25
C GLY A 167 19.59 15.64 0.03
N ASN A 168 18.84 15.14 -0.96
CA ASN A 168 18.40 15.92 -2.11
C ASN A 168 16.92 16.30 -1.99
N ASP A 169 16.62 17.58 -2.21
CA ASP A 169 15.26 18.09 -2.29
C ASP A 169 14.56 17.53 -3.54
N ARG A 170 13.28 17.20 -3.38
CA ARG A 170 12.38 16.88 -4.48
C ARG A 170 11.54 18.10 -4.78
N GLU A 171 11.69 18.61 -5.99
CA GLU A 171 11.01 19.83 -6.43
C GLU A 171 9.51 19.59 -6.66
N TRP A 172 9.12 18.37 -7.04
CA TRP A 172 7.75 18.02 -7.36
C TRP A 172 6.84 18.07 -6.13
N GLU A 173 5.70 18.73 -6.24
CA GLU A 173 4.65 18.74 -5.22
C GLU A 173 3.69 17.56 -5.39
N ILE A 174 3.44 17.14 -6.64
CA ILE A 174 2.60 15.99 -6.98
C ILE A 174 3.25 15.19 -8.11
N GLY A 175 3.39 13.88 -7.94
CA GLY A 175 3.81 12.97 -9.01
C GLY A 175 2.60 12.27 -9.65
N VAL A 176 2.53 12.25 -10.98
CA VAL A 176 1.59 11.43 -11.74
C VAL A 176 2.37 10.26 -12.35
N LEU A 177 2.27 9.10 -11.71
CA LEU A 177 2.99 7.88 -12.09
C LEU A 177 2.06 6.97 -12.89
N TRP A 178 2.54 6.48 -14.02
CA TRP A 178 1.73 5.69 -14.95
C TRP A 178 2.59 4.86 -15.92
N ASP A 179 1.97 3.82 -16.49
CA ASP A 179 2.59 2.92 -17.50
C ASP A 179 1.77 2.86 -18.79
N LYS A 180 0.54 2.33 -18.72
CA LYS A 180 -0.22 1.92 -19.92
C LYS A 180 -1.35 2.85 -20.34
N ASP A 181 -1.74 3.79 -19.48
CA ASP A 181 -2.87 4.70 -19.72
C ASP A 181 -2.40 6.17 -19.78
N PRO A 182 -1.85 6.60 -20.93
CA PRO A 182 -1.41 7.98 -21.11
C PRO A 182 -2.57 8.98 -21.06
N VAL A 183 -3.79 8.56 -21.42
CA VAL A 183 -4.93 9.47 -21.52
C VAL A 183 -5.36 9.94 -20.13
N THR A 184 -5.49 9.01 -19.18
CA THR A 184 -5.78 9.37 -17.80
C THR A 184 -4.65 10.18 -17.18
N ALA A 185 -3.39 9.80 -17.45
CA ALA A 185 -2.22 10.53 -16.95
C ALA A 185 -2.19 12.00 -17.44
N GLU A 186 -2.42 12.23 -18.74
CA GLU A 186 -2.45 13.57 -19.33
C GLU A 186 -3.53 14.47 -18.71
N ILE A 187 -4.69 13.90 -18.35
CA ILE A 187 -5.75 14.62 -17.63
C ILE A 187 -5.23 15.10 -16.28
N PHE A 188 -4.59 14.23 -15.49
CA PHE A 188 -4.04 14.62 -14.19
C PHE A 188 -2.92 15.65 -14.31
N LEU A 189 -1.95 15.41 -15.20
CA LEU A 189 -0.83 16.32 -15.45
C LEU A 189 -1.32 17.73 -15.80
N THR A 190 -2.28 17.81 -16.73
CA THR A 190 -2.84 19.09 -17.17
C THR A 190 -3.61 19.77 -16.05
N ARG A 191 -4.56 19.07 -15.41
CA ARG A 191 -5.47 19.69 -14.43
C ARG A 191 -4.76 20.11 -13.15
N LEU A 192 -3.77 19.33 -12.71
CA LEU A 192 -2.97 19.69 -11.53
C LEU A 192 -2.02 20.85 -11.84
N GLY A 193 -1.45 20.90 -13.05
CA GLY A 193 -0.66 22.04 -13.50
C GLY A 193 -1.50 23.33 -13.61
N GLU A 194 -2.71 23.25 -14.17
CA GLU A 194 -3.66 24.37 -14.21
C GLU A 194 -4.08 24.84 -12.81
N ALA A 195 -4.08 23.95 -11.82
CA ALA A 195 -4.33 24.26 -10.42
C ALA A 195 -3.12 24.91 -9.71
N GLY A 196 -1.97 25.00 -10.38
CA GLY A 196 -0.77 25.69 -9.90
C GLY A 196 0.26 24.83 -9.19
N TYR A 197 0.13 23.49 -9.22
CA TYR A 197 1.11 22.59 -8.63
C TYR A 197 2.30 22.34 -9.58
N LEU A 198 3.48 22.12 -9.01
CA LEU A 198 4.62 21.56 -9.73
C LEU A 198 4.47 20.04 -9.85
N VAL A 199 4.03 19.60 -11.02
CA VAL A 199 3.65 18.20 -11.28
C VAL A 199 4.74 17.44 -12.04
N GLY A 200 5.16 16.30 -11.49
CA GLY A 200 6.10 15.39 -12.13
C GLY A 200 5.39 14.33 -12.97
N ASP A 201 5.78 14.16 -14.24
CA ASP A 201 5.38 13.02 -15.07
C ASP A 201 6.35 11.86 -14.83
N ASN A 202 5.91 10.82 -14.12
CA ASN A 202 6.78 9.74 -13.66
C ASN A 202 8.01 10.24 -12.88
N GLU A 203 7.77 11.22 -12.02
CA GLU A 203 8.73 11.74 -11.05
C GLU A 203 8.05 11.85 -9.67
N PRO A 204 8.79 11.68 -8.55
CA PRO A 204 10.22 11.36 -8.45
C PRO A 204 10.53 9.86 -8.66
N TYR A 205 9.53 9.07 -9.04
CA TYR A 205 9.66 7.66 -9.39
C TYR A 205 8.86 7.36 -10.66
N SER A 206 9.17 6.24 -11.32
CA SER A 206 8.45 5.76 -12.50
C SER A 206 7.37 4.73 -12.12
N GLY A 207 6.20 4.85 -12.76
CA GLY A 207 5.15 3.83 -12.73
C GLY A 207 5.29 2.74 -13.80
N LYS A 208 6.29 2.86 -14.69
CA LYS A 208 6.66 1.88 -15.73
C LYS A 208 7.47 0.71 -15.19
#